data_AF-A0A1V4MB24-F1
#
_entry.id   AF-A0A1V4MB24-F1
#
_cell.length_a   1.000
_cell.length_b   1.000
_cell.length_c   1.000
_cell.angle_alpha   90.00
_cell.angle_beta   90.00
_cell.angle_gamma   90.00
#
_symmetry.space_group_name_H-M   'P 1'
#
loop_
_entity.id
_entity.type
_entity.pdbx_description
1 polymer ?
#
loop_
_entity_poly.entity_id
_entity_poly.type
_entity_poly.pdbx_seq_one_letter_code
_entity_poly.pdbx_strand_id
1 'polypeptide(L)'
;MSFLDSAFFGWVIIPLFIFIARIVDVSLGTVRIIYISRGMKVLSPIFGFFEIMIWLLAIGQIMQNLTNIVYYLAYALGFSAGNFVGIIIEERLAMGRIVIRIITQIDATVLVEKLRKSGYGVTVANAEGSTGPVRLIFTVVERKEMEKVIALVKQFNPRAFFSIEDVRRAREGIFPPSGNSFIHFLKFSHKNK
;
A
#
# COMPACT_ATOMS: atom_id res chain seq x y z
N MET A 1 -48.70 13.07 1.09
CA MET A 1 -47.32 12.78 0.66
C MET A 1 -46.30 12.78 1.79
N SER A 2 -46.56 13.32 3.00
CA SER A 2 -45.50 13.43 4.04
C SER A 2 -45.16 12.17 4.85
N PHE A 3 -46.02 11.15 4.90
CA PHE A 3 -45.77 9.95 5.73
C PHE A 3 -44.88 8.91 5.03
N LEU A 4 -44.95 8.83 3.70
CA LEU A 4 -44.07 7.98 2.89
C LEU A 4 -42.65 8.54 2.86
N ASP A 5 -42.48 9.87 2.83
CA ASP A 5 -41.16 10.50 2.92
C ASP A 5 -40.52 10.22 4.28
N SER A 6 -41.26 10.31 5.40
CA SER A 6 -40.68 10.06 6.74
C SER A 6 -40.32 8.59 6.96
N ALA A 7 -41.16 7.65 6.48
CA ALA A 7 -40.88 6.22 6.57
C ALA A 7 -39.74 5.81 5.62
N PHE A 8 -39.74 6.26 4.37
CA PHE A 8 -38.67 5.99 3.43
C PHE A 8 -37.33 6.56 3.90
N PHE A 9 -37.35 7.78 4.45
CA PHE A 9 -36.15 8.43 4.98
C PHE A 9 -35.56 7.65 6.16
N GLY A 10 -36.40 7.23 7.11
CA GLY A 10 -35.98 6.43 8.25
C GLY A 10 -35.49 5.03 7.88
N TRP A 11 -36.16 4.34 6.96
CA TRP A 11 -35.87 2.93 6.68
C TRP A 11 -34.80 2.70 5.60
N VAL A 12 -34.51 3.71 4.76
CA VAL A 12 -33.59 3.56 3.63
C VAL A 12 -32.47 4.59 3.68
N ILE A 13 -32.79 5.88 3.76
CA ILE A 13 -31.79 6.96 3.62
C ILE A 13 -30.84 6.98 4.81
N ILE A 14 -31.35 6.95 6.05
CA ILE A 14 -30.51 6.96 7.24
C ILE A 14 -29.62 5.70 7.32
N PRO A 15 -30.13 4.46 7.17
CA PRO A 15 -29.29 3.27 7.12
C PRO A 15 -28.23 3.32 6.04
N LEU A 16 -28.55 3.80 4.84
CA LEU A 16 -27.58 3.94 3.75
C LEU A 16 -26.46 4.93 4.12
N PHE A 17 -26.82 6.05 4.76
CA PHE A 17 -25.84 7.01 5.25
C PHE A 17 -24.94 6.41 6.32
N ILE A 18 -25.51 5.66 7.29
CA ILE A 18 -24.73 4.94 8.31
C ILE A 18 -23.76 3.95 7.63
N PHE A 19 -24.25 3.17 6.66
CA PHE A 19 -23.44 2.21 5.92
C PHE A 19 -22.24 2.88 5.22
N ILE A 20 -22.46 3.96 4.47
CA ILE A 20 -21.40 4.70 3.78
C ILE A 20 -20.44 5.35 4.79
N ALA A 21 -20.96 6.00 5.83
CA ALA A 21 -20.15 6.61 6.88
C ALA A 21 -19.24 5.57 7.55
N ARG A 22 -19.73 4.35 7.78
CA ARG A 22 -18.93 3.24 8.33
C ARG A 22 -17.85 2.73 7.39
N ILE A 23 -18.12 2.68 6.09
CA ILE A 23 -17.08 2.34 5.10
C ILE A 23 -15.94 3.36 5.17
N VAL A 24 -16.28 4.65 5.19
CA VAL A 24 -15.29 5.73 5.25
C VAL A 24 -14.52 5.69 6.57
N ASP A 25 -15.20 5.53 7.70
CA ASP A 25 -14.57 5.43 9.03
C ASP A 25 -13.51 4.31 9.09
N VAL A 26 -13.89 3.08 8.74
CA VAL A 26 -12.97 1.94 8.75
C VAL A 26 -11.81 2.15 7.79
N SER A 27 -12.09 2.67 6.59
CA SER A 27 -11.06 2.97 5.59
C SER A 27 -10.04 3.99 6.09
N LEU A 28 -10.48 5.06 6.75
CA LEU A 28 -9.59 6.06 7.36
C LEU A 28 -8.77 5.45 8.50
N GLY A 29 -9.37 4.57 9.30
CA GLY A 29 -8.68 3.81 10.33
C GLY A 29 -7.53 2.95 9.75
N THR A 30 -7.77 2.27 8.63
CA THR A 30 -6.73 1.52 7.91
C THR A 30 -5.61 2.44 7.42
N VAL A 31 -5.94 3.57 6.77
CA VAL A 31 -4.96 4.55 6.31
C VAL A 31 -4.11 5.10 7.46
N ARG A 32 -4.74 5.39 8.61
CA ARG A 32 -4.05 5.83 9.81
C ARG A 32 -3.03 4.79 10.27
N ILE A 33 -3.43 3.53 10.41
CA ILE A 33 -2.54 2.43 10.83
C ILE A 33 -1.34 2.31 9.87
N ILE A 34 -1.55 2.42 8.57
CA ILE A 34 -0.48 2.40 7.56
C ILE A 34 0.47 3.59 7.74
N TYR A 35 -0.05 4.78 8.02
CA TYR A 35 0.80 5.94 8.26
C TYR A 35 1.57 5.87 9.58
N ILE A 36 1.00 5.25 10.62
CA ILE A 36 1.73 4.93 11.87
C ILE A 36 2.88 3.97 11.57
N SER A 37 2.62 2.87 10.85
CA SER A 37 3.65 1.87 10.54
C SER A 37 4.78 2.44 9.65
N ARG A 38 4.48 3.46 8.84
CA ARG A 38 5.46 4.22 8.03
C ARG A 38 6.15 5.37 8.79
N GLY A 39 5.78 5.63 10.03
CA GLY A 39 6.34 6.73 10.83
C GLY A 39 5.98 8.13 10.29
N MET A 40 4.85 8.26 9.58
CA MET A 40 4.35 9.54 9.06
C MET A 40 3.64 10.32 10.16
N LYS A 41 4.40 11.18 10.86
CA LYS A 41 3.99 11.84 12.10
C LYS A 41 2.88 12.89 11.98
N VAL A 42 2.68 13.48 10.79
CA VAL A 42 1.68 14.55 10.59
C VAL A 42 0.36 14.00 10.04
N LEU A 43 0.40 13.10 9.05
CA LEU A 43 -0.82 12.59 8.44
C LEU A 43 -1.60 11.67 9.40
N SER A 44 -0.93 10.78 10.12
CA SER A 44 -1.59 9.85 11.06
C SER A 44 -2.59 10.53 12.02
N PRO A 45 -2.22 11.57 12.79
CA PRO A 45 -3.16 12.23 13.70
C PRO A 45 -4.30 12.95 12.98
N ILE A 46 -4.06 13.49 11.78
CA ILE A 46 -5.12 14.14 10.97
C ILE A 46 -6.19 13.12 10.59
N PHE A 47 -5.79 11.95 10.08
CA PHE A 47 -6.73 10.87 9.74
C PHE A 47 -7.49 10.37 10.97
N GLY A 48 -6.82 10.22 12.12
CA GLY A 48 -7.47 9.83 13.37
C GLY A 48 -8.49 10.84 13.89
N PHE A 49 -8.26 12.14 13.67
CA PHE A 49 -9.22 13.19 14.04
C PHE A 49 -10.51 13.08 13.21
N PHE A 50 -10.40 12.90 11.89
CA PHE A 50 -11.59 12.76 11.04
C PHE A 50 -12.32 11.43 11.26
N GLU A 51 -11.58 10.34 11.47
CA GLU A 51 -12.14 9.03 11.85
C GLU A 51 -13.03 9.15 13.09
N ILE A 52 -12.51 9.68 14.20
CA ILE A 52 -13.29 9.75 15.45
C ILE A 52 -14.52 10.67 15.30
N MET A 53 -14.46 11.73 14.50
CA MET A 53 -15.63 12.56 14.19
C MET A 53 -16.72 11.78 13.47
N ILE A 54 -16.36 11.01 12.43
CA ILE A 54 -17.32 10.20 11.67
C ILE A 54 -17.92 9.12 12.58
N TRP A 55 -17.08 8.47 13.40
CA TRP A 55 -17.53 7.48 14.37
C TRP A 55 -18.57 8.05 15.34
N LEU A 56 -18.30 9.23 15.93
CA LEU A 56 -19.21 9.91 16.85
C LEU A 56 -20.54 10.29 16.20
N LEU A 57 -20.52 10.77 14.95
CA LEU A 57 -21.74 11.09 14.21
C LEU A 57 -22.57 9.82 13.91
N ALA A 58 -21.92 8.74 13.49
CA ALA A 58 -22.60 7.48 13.17
C ALA A 58 -23.21 6.81 14.41
N ILE A 59 -22.47 6.72 15.51
CA ILE A 59 -22.98 6.12 16.75
C ILE A 59 -24.12 6.95 17.35
N GLY A 60 -24.05 8.28 17.25
CA GLY A 60 -25.12 9.18 17.71
C GLY A 60 -26.46 8.87 17.03
N GLN A 61 -26.45 8.58 15.72
CA GLN A 61 -27.65 8.21 14.97
C GLN A 61 -28.24 6.86 15.42
N ILE A 62 -27.40 5.89 15.78
CA ILE A 62 -27.84 4.57 16.26
C ILE A 62 -28.41 4.66 17.67
N MET A 63 -27.76 5.41 18.56
CA MET A 63 -28.21 5.59 19.94
C MET A 63 -29.56 6.33 20.02
N GLN A 64 -29.86 7.19 19.05
CA GLN A 64 -31.18 7.84 18.96
C GLN A 64 -32.28 6.94 18.39
N ASN A 65 -31.92 5.84 17.71
CA ASN A 65 -32.85 4.99 16.95
C ASN A 65 -32.66 3.50 17.29
N LEU A 66 -32.50 3.19 18.58
CA LEU A 66 -32.15 1.86 19.09
C LEU A 66 -33.15 0.74 18.76
N THR A 67 -34.39 1.08 18.40
CA THR A 67 -35.46 0.12 18.09
C THR A 67 -35.42 -0.38 16.65
N ASN A 68 -34.68 0.28 15.74
CA ASN A 68 -34.64 -0.09 14.33
C ASN A 68 -33.49 -1.05 14.02
N ILE A 69 -33.81 -2.35 13.85
CA ILE A 69 -32.81 -3.39 13.54
C ILE A 69 -32.04 -3.12 12.25
N VAL A 70 -32.63 -2.40 11.28
CA VAL A 70 -31.99 -2.06 10.00
C VAL A 70 -30.75 -1.19 10.21
N TYR A 71 -30.72 -0.35 11.25
CA TYR A 71 -29.59 0.54 11.53
C TYR A 71 -28.37 -0.25 11.99
N TYR A 72 -28.59 -1.27 12.81
CA TYR A 72 -27.54 -2.19 13.26
C TYR A 72 -27.01 -3.04 12.11
N LEU A 73 -27.90 -3.54 11.24
CA LEU A 73 -27.49 -4.27 10.05
C LEU A 73 -26.66 -3.40 9.11
N ALA A 74 -27.12 -2.17 8.83
CA ALA A 74 -26.38 -1.22 8.01
C ALA A 74 -25.01 -0.87 8.61
N TYR A 75 -24.93 -0.70 9.93
CA TYR A 75 -23.66 -0.47 10.62
C TYR A 75 -22.70 -1.65 10.50
N ALA A 76 -23.18 -2.87 10.76
CA ALA A 76 -22.36 -4.09 10.69
C ALA A 76 -21.89 -4.38 9.26
N LEU A 77 -22.79 -4.24 8.28
CA LEU A 77 -22.45 -4.38 6.86
C LEU A 77 -21.48 -3.30 6.41
N GLY A 78 -21.67 -2.05 6.84
CA GLY A 78 -20.78 -0.93 6.51
C GLY A 78 -19.39 -1.13 7.11
N PHE A 79 -19.30 -1.67 8.32
CA PHE A 79 -18.03 -2.06 8.94
C PHE A 79 -17.32 -3.16 8.14
N SER A 80 -18.03 -4.22 7.78
CA SER A 80 -17.48 -5.34 6.99
C SER A 80 -17.00 -4.88 5.61
N ALA A 81 -17.84 -4.13 4.88
CA ALA A 81 -17.49 -3.55 3.58
C ALA A 81 -16.32 -2.56 3.69
N GLY A 82 -16.27 -1.78 4.77
CA GLY A 82 -15.17 -0.87 5.08
C GLY A 82 -13.85 -1.60 5.25
N ASN A 83 -13.83 -2.78 5.88
CA ASN A 83 -12.62 -3.60 5.99
C ASN A 83 -12.16 -4.10 4.61
N PHE A 84 -13.09 -4.55 3.77
CA PHE A 84 -12.75 -4.96 2.40
C PHE A 84 -12.15 -3.81 1.58
N VAL A 85 -12.74 -2.61 1.67
CA VAL A 85 -12.19 -1.39 1.05
C VAL A 85 -10.83 -1.04 1.66
N GLY A 86 -10.68 -1.19 2.97
CA GLY A 86 -9.43 -1.00 3.71
C GLY A 86 -8.31 -1.89 3.17
N ILE A 87 -8.57 -3.17 2.90
CA ILE A 87 -7.60 -4.10 2.28
C ILE A 87 -7.17 -3.58 0.91
N ILE A 88 -8.11 -3.15 0.06
CA ILE A 88 -7.78 -2.59 -1.26
C ILE A 88 -6.95 -1.31 -1.13
N ILE A 89 -7.28 -0.44 -0.18
CA ILE A 89 -6.51 0.77 0.11
C ILE A 89 -5.10 0.39 0.60
N GLU A 90 -4.98 -0.60 1.47
CA GLU A 90 -3.70 -1.11 1.94
C GLU A 90 -2.86 -1.61 0.78
N GLU A 91 -3.40 -2.45 -0.10
CA GLU A 91 -2.71 -2.96 -1.29
C GLU A 91 -2.22 -1.81 -2.19
N ARG A 92 -3.07 -0.81 -2.43
CA ARG A 92 -2.71 0.37 -3.23
C ARG A 92 -1.68 1.26 -2.54
N LEU A 93 -1.77 1.45 -1.22
CA LEU A 93 -0.82 2.26 -0.47
C LEU A 93 0.49 1.52 -0.25
N ALA A 94 0.48 0.19 -0.16
CA ALA A 94 1.64 -0.71 -0.08
C ALA A 94 2.60 -0.58 -1.27
N MET A 95 2.32 0.28 -2.23
CA MET A 95 3.32 0.96 -3.07
C MET A 95 4.43 1.56 -2.19
N GLY A 96 5.47 0.75 -1.96
CA GLY A 96 6.64 1.04 -1.15
C GLY A 96 7.89 0.45 -1.78
N ARG A 97 9.04 0.61 -1.14
CA ARG A 97 10.30 0.02 -1.62
C ARG A 97 10.59 -1.26 -0.85
N ILE A 98 11.07 -2.26 -1.56
CA ILE A 98 11.52 -3.53 -1.01
C ILE A 98 12.97 -3.75 -1.40
N VAL A 99 13.72 -4.47 -0.57
CA VAL A 99 14.97 -5.10 -0.97
C VAL A 99 14.70 -6.55 -1.31
N ILE A 100 15.08 -6.94 -2.52
CA ILE A 100 15.15 -8.35 -2.90
C ILE A 100 16.62 -8.76 -2.74
N ARG A 101 16.88 -9.71 -1.83
CA ARG A 101 18.19 -10.34 -1.65
C ARG A 101 18.18 -11.68 -2.37
N ILE A 102 19.04 -11.86 -3.34
CA ILE A 102 19.21 -13.12 -4.09
C ILE A 102 20.54 -13.73 -3.68
N ILE A 103 20.55 -15.02 -3.36
CA ILE A 103 21.74 -15.77 -2.99
C ILE A 103 21.97 -16.85 -4.04
N THR A 104 23.16 -16.89 -4.64
CA THR A 104 23.47 -17.85 -5.68
C THR A 104 24.92 -18.31 -5.66
N GLN A 105 25.14 -19.59 -5.94
CA GLN A 105 26.46 -20.21 -6.12
C GLN A 105 26.92 -20.22 -7.58
N ILE A 106 25.99 -20.02 -8.52
CA ILE A 106 26.29 -19.98 -9.96
C ILE A 106 26.68 -18.57 -10.43
N ASP A 107 27.20 -18.48 -11.65
CA ASP A 107 27.62 -17.21 -12.24
C ASP A 107 26.44 -16.24 -12.50
N ALA A 108 26.08 -15.45 -11.48
CA ALA A 108 25.20 -14.30 -11.51
C ALA A 108 25.52 -13.16 -12.51
N THR A 109 26.61 -13.17 -13.27
CA THR A 109 26.97 -12.04 -14.14
C THR A 109 25.85 -11.71 -15.13
N VAL A 110 25.26 -12.75 -15.74
CA VAL A 110 24.11 -12.63 -16.65
C VAL A 110 22.88 -12.02 -15.95
N LEU A 111 22.58 -12.46 -14.73
CA LEU A 111 21.46 -11.95 -13.94
C LEU A 111 21.66 -10.47 -13.59
N VAL A 112 22.85 -10.10 -13.13
CA VAL A 112 23.21 -8.73 -12.76
C VAL A 112 23.12 -7.81 -13.96
N GLU A 113 23.63 -8.21 -15.13
CA GLU A 113 23.50 -7.42 -16.35
C GLU A 113 22.05 -7.26 -16.79
N LYS A 114 21.24 -8.32 -16.74
CA LYS A 114 19.82 -8.27 -17.12
C LYS A 114 19.03 -7.34 -16.21
N LEU A 115 19.30 -7.37 -14.90
CA LEU A 115 18.69 -6.45 -13.93
C LEU A 115 19.12 -5.00 -14.17
N ARG A 116 20.42 -4.74 -14.41
CA ARG A 116 20.93 -3.39 -14.72
C ARG A 116 20.35 -2.84 -16.02
N LYS A 117 20.29 -3.65 -17.09
CA LYS A 117 19.66 -3.28 -18.37
C LYS A 117 18.17 -2.97 -18.24
N SER A 118 17.51 -3.59 -17.27
CA SER A 118 16.09 -3.32 -16.93
C SER A 118 15.90 -2.07 -16.07
N GLY A 119 16.97 -1.32 -15.75
CA GLY A 119 16.93 -0.09 -14.98
C GLY A 119 16.92 -0.27 -13.46
N TYR A 120 17.13 -1.49 -12.94
CA TYR A 120 17.18 -1.74 -11.51
C TYR A 120 18.57 -1.46 -10.94
N GLY A 121 18.62 -0.79 -9.78
CA GLY A 121 19.84 -0.69 -8.98
C GLY A 121 20.22 -2.07 -8.43
N VAL A 122 21.48 -2.47 -8.64
CA VAL A 122 22.00 -3.79 -8.22
C VAL A 122 23.34 -3.63 -7.52
N THR A 123 23.43 -4.15 -6.30
CA THR A 123 24.67 -4.28 -5.54
C THR A 123 25.02 -5.76 -5.43
N VAL A 124 26.30 -6.10 -5.65
CA VAL A 124 26.80 -7.49 -5.59
C VAL A 124 27.88 -7.55 -4.52
N ALA A 125 27.81 -8.56 -3.66
CA ALA A 125 28.83 -8.85 -2.66
C ALA A 125 29.22 -10.33 -2.72
N ASN A 126 30.52 -10.60 -2.57
CA ASN A 126 31.02 -11.95 -2.37
C ASN A 126 30.80 -12.34 -0.90
N ALA A 127 30.29 -13.54 -0.65
CA ALA A 127 30.04 -14.06 0.69
C ALA A 127 30.29 -15.57 0.74
N GLU A 128 30.17 -16.15 1.93
CA GLU A 128 30.35 -17.57 2.16
C GLU A 128 29.08 -18.15 2.78
N GLY A 129 28.58 -19.24 2.18
CA GLY A 129 27.46 -20.02 2.69
C GLY A 129 27.95 -21.31 3.33
N SER A 130 27.03 -22.08 3.91
CA SER A 130 27.34 -23.36 4.56
C SER A 130 27.97 -24.41 3.63
N THR A 131 27.80 -24.24 2.31
CA THR A 131 28.29 -25.16 1.27
C THR A 131 29.38 -24.54 0.40
N GLY A 132 29.97 -23.42 0.84
CA GLY A 132 31.08 -22.74 0.15
C GLY A 132 30.75 -21.33 -0.34
N PRO A 133 31.56 -20.76 -1.25
CA PRO A 133 31.43 -19.38 -1.69
C PRO A 133 30.12 -19.12 -2.44
N VAL A 134 29.48 -17.99 -2.15
CA VAL A 134 28.22 -17.53 -2.75
C VAL A 134 28.34 -16.06 -3.18
N ARG A 135 27.46 -15.64 -4.08
CA ARG A 135 27.22 -14.22 -4.35
C ARG A 135 25.88 -13.78 -3.79
N LEU A 136 25.92 -12.67 -3.06
CA LEU A 136 24.75 -11.93 -2.58
C LEU A 136 24.47 -10.80 -3.54
N ILE A 137 23.24 -10.75 -4.04
CA ILE A 137 22.78 -9.72 -4.95
C ILE A 137 21.63 -8.99 -4.27
N PHE A 138 21.75 -7.68 -4.13
CA PHE A 138 20.74 -6.83 -3.56
C PHE A 138 20.17 -5.94 -4.65
N THR A 139 18.85 -5.90 -4.75
CA THR A 139 18.17 -4.91 -5.59
C THR A 139 17.04 -4.25 -4.83
N VAL A 140 16.99 -2.93 -4.90
CA VAL A 140 15.93 -2.14 -4.28
C VAL A 140 14.94 -1.74 -5.35
N VAL A 141 13.70 -2.20 -5.22
CA VAL A 141 12.66 -1.98 -6.22
C VAL A 141 11.37 -1.51 -5.57
N GLU A 142 10.49 -0.91 -6.37
CA GLU A 142 9.12 -0.68 -5.92
C GLU A 142 8.39 -2.02 -5.79
N ARG A 143 7.51 -2.15 -4.79
CA ARG A 143 6.77 -3.40 -4.52
C ARG A 143 5.99 -3.88 -5.74
N LYS A 144 5.48 -2.96 -6.57
CA LYS A 144 4.77 -3.28 -7.82
C LYS A 144 5.66 -3.93 -8.90
N GLU A 145 6.97 -3.70 -8.87
CA GLU A 145 7.94 -4.27 -9.81
C GLU A 145 8.52 -5.61 -9.31
N MET A 146 8.15 -6.03 -8.08
CA MET A 146 8.65 -7.25 -7.44
C MET A 146 8.46 -8.48 -8.33
N GLU A 147 7.25 -8.69 -8.85
CA GLU A 147 6.90 -9.86 -9.67
C GLU A 147 7.78 -9.95 -10.93
N LYS A 148 8.09 -8.80 -11.55
CA LYS A 148 8.98 -8.76 -12.73
C LYS A 148 10.39 -9.18 -12.37
N VAL A 149 10.92 -8.71 -11.23
CA VAL A 149 12.26 -9.09 -10.75
C VAL A 149 12.30 -10.58 -10.40
N ILE A 150 11.30 -11.09 -9.68
CA ILE A 150 11.21 -12.51 -9.33
C ILE A 150 11.15 -13.37 -10.60
N ALA A 151 10.40 -12.96 -11.62
CA ALA A 151 10.35 -13.65 -12.90
C ALA A 151 11.73 -13.71 -13.58
N LEU A 152 12.49 -12.61 -13.56
CA LEU A 152 13.86 -12.57 -14.10
C LEU A 152 14.80 -13.52 -13.33
N VAL A 153 14.68 -13.57 -12.00
CA VAL A 153 15.47 -14.47 -11.14
C VAL A 153 15.13 -15.93 -11.41
N LYS A 154 13.83 -16.28 -11.51
CA LYS A 154 13.37 -17.65 -11.80
C LYS A 154 13.76 -18.11 -13.20
N GLN A 155 13.76 -17.23 -14.20
CA GLN A 155 14.26 -17.53 -15.54
C GLN A 155 15.76 -17.87 -15.54
N PHE A 156 16.53 -17.18 -14.70
CA PHE A 156 17.98 -17.42 -14.58
C PHE A 156 18.27 -18.70 -13.78
N ASN A 157 17.58 -18.90 -12.66
CA ASN A 157 17.71 -20.10 -11.84
C ASN A 157 16.35 -20.46 -11.22
N PRO A 158 15.68 -21.51 -11.70
CA PRO A 158 14.39 -21.95 -11.16
C PRO A 158 14.42 -22.34 -9.69
N ARG A 159 15.59 -22.70 -9.15
CA ARG A 159 15.82 -23.05 -7.74
C ARG A 159 16.55 -21.94 -6.96
N ALA A 160 16.50 -20.70 -7.45
CA ALA A 160 17.14 -19.57 -6.77
C ALA A 160 16.55 -19.35 -5.38
N PHE A 161 17.44 -19.17 -4.40
CA PHE A 161 17.05 -18.68 -3.08
C PHE A 161 17.02 -17.15 -3.07
N PHE A 162 15.90 -16.57 -2.65
CA PHE A 162 15.79 -15.12 -2.44
C PHE A 162 14.92 -14.78 -1.23
N SER A 163 15.17 -13.63 -0.62
CA SER A 163 14.38 -13.06 0.47
C SER A 163 13.92 -11.65 0.12
N ILE A 164 12.75 -11.25 0.64
CA ILE A 164 12.15 -9.93 0.41
C ILE A 164 12.05 -9.21 1.75
N GLU A 165 12.56 -7.99 1.80
CA GLU A 165 12.56 -7.15 3.01
C GLU A 165 11.95 -5.78 2.73
N ASP A 166 11.10 -5.30 3.64
CA ASP A 166 10.47 -3.99 3.50
C ASP A 166 11.42 -2.85 3.91
N VAL A 167 11.54 -1.84 3.04
CA VAL A 167 12.39 -0.67 3.29
C VAL A 167 11.57 0.46 3.88
N ARG A 168 11.77 0.73 5.18
CA ARG A 168 11.08 1.83 5.88
C ARG A 168 11.56 3.22 5.44
N ARG A 169 12.85 3.38 5.13
CA ARG A 169 13.45 4.62 4.60
C ARG A 169 14.61 4.28 3.68
N ALA A 170 14.63 4.89 2.50
CA ALA A 170 15.78 4.89 1.60
C ALA A 170 16.08 6.34 1.20
N ARG A 171 17.29 6.80 1.45
CA ARG A 171 17.78 8.12 1.03
C ARG A 171 18.68 7.87 -0.18
N GLU A 172 18.14 8.18 -1.36
CA GLU A 172 18.79 8.05 -2.69
C GLU A 172 19.08 6.59 -3.17
N GLY A 173 19.12 6.41 -4.49
CA GLY A 173 19.28 5.13 -5.18
C GLY A 173 18.98 5.22 -6.69
N ILE A 174 19.41 4.23 -7.48
CA ILE A 174 19.11 4.10 -8.91
C ILE A 174 17.80 3.33 -9.05
N PHE A 175 16.77 3.96 -9.62
CA PHE A 175 15.43 3.39 -9.81
C PHE A 175 15.10 3.31 -11.32
N PRO A 176 14.26 2.36 -11.75
CA PRO A 176 13.86 2.27 -13.14
C PRO A 176 13.10 3.55 -13.55
N PRO A 177 13.29 4.05 -14.78
CA PRO A 177 12.58 5.24 -15.26
C PRO A 177 11.07 4.97 -15.24
N SER A 178 10.34 5.72 -14.44
CA SER A 178 8.88 5.66 -14.44
C SER A 178 8.35 6.30 -15.73
N GLY A 179 7.41 5.62 -16.39
CA GLY A 179 6.89 5.96 -17.72
C GLY A 179 6.11 7.28 -17.86
N ASN A 180 6.29 8.27 -16.98
CA ASN A 180 5.74 9.62 -17.13
C ASN A 180 6.88 10.64 -17.28
N SER A 181 7.66 10.50 -18.35
CA SER A 181 8.75 11.40 -18.74
C SER A 181 8.25 12.64 -19.47
N PHE A 182 7.31 13.39 -18.86
CA PHE A 182 6.89 14.70 -19.41
C PHE A 182 7.24 15.89 -18.51
N ILE A 183 7.51 15.66 -17.21
CA ILE A 183 7.72 16.77 -16.26
C ILE A 183 9.21 17.05 -16.00
N HIS A 184 10.12 16.10 -16.26
CA HIS A 184 11.55 16.32 -15.98
C HIS A 184 12.25 17.25 -16.98
N PHE A 185 11.69 17.47 -18.18
CA PHE A 185 12.31 18.32 -19.19
C PHE A 185 12.19 19.84 -18.88
N LEU A 186 11.18 20.25 -18.11
CA LEU A 186 10.94 21.67 -17.81
C LEU A 186 11.83 22.25 -16.69
N LYS A 187 12.56 21.41 -15.93
CA LYS A 187 13.41 21.89 -14.82
C LYS A 187 14.86 22.22 -15.19
N PHE A 188 15.30 21.96 -16.43
CA PHE A 188 16.68 22.23 -16.85
C PHE A 188 16.89 23.58 -17.55
N SER A 189 15.83 24.35 -17.85
CA SER A 189 15.95 25.62 -18.60
C SER A 189 16.05 26.89 -17.74
N HIS A 190 16.25 26.79 -16.42
CA HIS A 190 16.30 27.99 -15.55
C HIS A 190 17.51 28.07 -14.62
N LYS A 191 18.60 27.40 -14.97
CA LYS A 191 19.90 27.59 -14.29
C LYS A 191 20.99 27.88 -15.32
N ASN A 192 20.83 29.01 -16.01
CA ASN A 192 21.93 29.74 -16.64
C ASN A 192 21.48 31.19 -16.86
N LYS A 193 21.64 32.01 -15.81
CA LYS A 193 22.00 33.42 -15.87
C LYS A 193 22.62 33.78 -14.53
#